data_AF-A0A3L7NNR5-F1
#
_entry.id   AF-A0A3L7NNR5-F1
#
_cell.length_a   1.000
_cell.length_b   1.000
_cell.length_c   1.000
_cell.angle_alpha   90.00
_cell.angle_beta   90.00
_cell.angle_gamma   90.00
#
_symmetry.space_group_name_H-M   'P 1'
#
loop_
_entity.id
_entity.type
_entity.pdbx_description
1 polymer ?
#
loop_
_entity_poly.entity_id
_entity_poly.type
_entity_poly.pdbx_seq_one_letter_code
_entity_poly.pdbx_strand_id
1 'polypeptide(L)' 'MSDLSKRMVIGSMIVAGVVALMSAADLATGLPFSGKLTKTMDILFLVCSGILGYLSWTVMKENK' A
#
# COMPACT_ATOMS: atom_id res chain seq x y z
N MET A 1 21.99 7.22 0.32
CA MET A 1 21.25 6.49 1.37
C MET A 1 22.12 5.41 1.96
N SER A 2 22.08 5.18 3.29
CA SER A 2 22.64 3.96 3.86
C SER A 2 21.88 2.74 3.33
N ASP A 3 22.55 1.57 3.27
CA ASP A 3 21.92 0.32 2.83
C ASP A 3 20.66 -0.01 3.62
N LEU A 4 20.62 0.37 4.90
CA LEU A 4 19.47 0.20 5.77
C LEU A 4 18.26 1.02 5.29
N SER A 5 18.44 2.30 4.99
CA SER A 5 17.35 3.16 4.51
C SER A 5 16.79 2.68 3.16
N LYS A 6 17.65 2.20 2.26
CA LYS A 6 17.23 1.68 0.95
C LYS A 6 16.37 0.42 1.11
N ARG A 7 16.77 -0.50 2.01
CA ARG A 7 16.00 -1.72 2.33
C ARG A 7 14.66 -1.40 3.00
N MET A 8 14.61 -0.38 3.85
CA MET A 8 13.36 0.07 4.48
C MET A 8 12.36 0.63 3.46
N VAL A 9 12.81 1.45 2.50
CA VAL A 9 11.95 2.02 1.44
C VAL A 9 11.43 0.94 0.49
N ILE A 10 12.28 -0.04 0.13
CA ILE A 10 11.86 -1.17 -0.69
C ILE A 10 10.87 -2.04 0.09
N GLY A 11 11.12 -2.29 1.38
CA GLY A 11 10.21 -3.01 2.26
C GLY A 11 8.84 -2.35 2.36
N SER A 12 8.79 -1.03 2.58
CA SER A 12 7.52 -0.30 2.65
C SER A 12 6.78 -0.30 1.31
N MET A 13 7.49 -0.26 0.19
CA MET A 13 6.90 -0.36 -1.14
C MET A 13 6.25 -1.73 -1.40
N ILE A 14 6.92 -2.82 -0.99
CA ILE A 14 6.36 -4.17 -1.10
C ILE A 14 5.09 -4.30 -0.25
N VAL A 15 5.13 -3.83 1.00
CA VAL A 15 3.97 -3.86 1.90
C VAL A 15 2.81 -3.03 1.33
N ALA A 16 3.08 -1.84 0.79
CA ALA A 16 2.06 -1.03 0.12
C ALA A 16 1.42 -1.79 -1.04
N GLY A 17 2.22 -2.42 -1.91
CA GLY A 17 1.71 -3.24 -3.01
C GLY A 17 0.79 -4.38 -2.56
N VAL A 18 1.17 -5.11 -1.49
CA VAL A 18 0.33 -6.17 -0.92
C VAL A 18 -0.98 -5.61 -0.38
N VAL A 19 -0.95 -4.50 0.35
CA VAL A 19 -2.16 -3.86 0.90
C VAL A 19 -3.08 -3.36 -0.23
N ALA A 20 -2.53 -2.80 -1.30
CA ALA A 20 -3.32 -2.37 -2.46
C ALA A 20 -4.02 -3.56 -3.13
N LEU A 21 -3.31 -4.66 -3.33
CA LEU A 21 -3.87 -5.88 -3.94
C LEU A 21 -4.96 -6.50 -3.06
N MET A 22 -4.73 -6.60 -1.76
CA MET A 22 -5.71 -7.16 -0.82
C MET A 22 -6.94 -6.27 -0.68
N SER A 23 -6.76 -4.94 -0.65
CA SER A 23 -7.86 -3.97 -0.59
C SER A 23 -8.67 -3.93 -1.89
N ALA A 24 -8.01 -4.01 -3.06
CA ALA A 24 -8.69 -4.11 -4.34
C ALA A 24 -9.44 -5.43 -4.52
N ALA A 25 -8.85 -6.54 -4.06
CA ALA A 25 -9.51 -7.85 -4.04
C ALA A 25 -10.74 -7.84 -3.14
N ASP A 26 -10.65 -7.24 -1.94
CA ASP A 26 -11.78 -7.12 -1.03
C ASP A 26 -12.93 -6.29 -1.63
N LEU A 27 -12.60 -5.18 -2.29
CA LEU A 27 -13.59 -4.34 -2.95
C LEU A 27 -14.33 -5.08 -4.09
N ALA A 28 -13.65 -6.00 -4.78
CA ALA A 28 -14.18 -6.77 -5.91
C ALA A 28 -14.97 -8.02 -5.49
N THR A 29 -14.54 -8.75 -4.46
CA THR A 29 -15.13 -10.05 -4.06
C THR A 29 -15.84 -10.02 -2.70
N GLY A 30 -15.61 -9.00 -1.88
CA GLY A 30 -16.18 -8.87 -0.53
C GLY A 30 -15.58 -9.83 0.53
N LEU A 31 -14.49 -10.52 0.21
CA LEU A 31 -13.73 -11.45 1.04
C LEU A 31 -12.27 -10.99 0.99
N PRO A 32 -11.54 -10.64 2.08
CA PRO A 32 -11.56 -11.05 3.49
C PRO A 32 -12.18 -10.12 4.58
N PHE A 33 -12.63 -8.90 4.28
CA PHE A 33 -13.22 -7.94 5.20
C PHE A 33 -14.76 -7.85 5.01
N SER A 34 -15.48 -8.95 5.20
CA SER A 34 -16.95 -8.95 5.06
C SER A 34 -17.64 -8.36 6.31
N GLY A 35 -18.12 -7.11 6.25
CA GLY A 35 -18.90 -6.46 7.32
C GLY A 35 -19.73 -5.24 6.85
N LYS A 36 -20.68 -4.76 7.67
CA LYS A 36 -21.62 -3.66 7.31
C LYS A 36 -20.97 -2.30 7.02
N LEU A 37 -19.69 -2.11 7.38
CA LEU A 37 -18.93 -0.85 7.26
C LEU A 37 -17.64 -0.99 6.42
N THR A 38 -17.42 -2.13 5.75
CA THR A 38 -16.08 -2.45 5.21
C THR A 38 -15.77 -1.75 3.90
N LYS A 39 -16.77 -1.48 3.05
CA LYS A 39 -16.63 -0.73 1.78
C LYS A 39 -15.87 0.60 1.93
N THR A 40 -16.17 1.38 2.97
CA THR A 40 -15.51 2.67 3.24
C THR A 40 -14.06 2.47 3.69
N MET A 41 -13.82 1.41 4.47
CA MET A 41 -12.49 1.06 4.97
C MET A 41 -11.59 0.58 3.84
N ASP A 42 -12.11 -0.22 2.90
CA ASP A 42 -11.36 -0.71 1.74
C ASP A 42 -10.89 0.45 0.88
N ILE A 43 -11.77 1.41 0.60
CA ILE A 43 -11.42 2.62 -0.16
C ILE A 43 -10.32 3.42 0.56
N LEU A 44 -10.41 3.55 1.89
CA LEU A 44 -9.41 4.24 2.69
C LEU A 44 -8.05 3.53 2.65
N PHE A 45 -8.04 2.20 2.75
CA PHE A 45 -6.83 1.38 2.64
C PHE A 45 -6.19 1.48 1.26
N LEU A 46 -6.99 1.53 0.20
CA LEU A 46 -6.52 1.69 -1.17
C LEU A 46 -5.87 3.07 -1.37
N VAL A 47 -6.50 4.13 -0.84
CA VAL A 47 -5.95 5.50 -0.86
C VAL A 47 -4.65 5.59 -0.06
N CYS A 48 -4.63 5.08 1.18
CA CYS A 48 -3.44 5.06 2.03
C CYS A 48 -2.29 4.30 1.37
N SER A 49 -2.56 3.12 0.80
CA SER A 49 -1.56 2.35 0.07
C SER A 49 -1.04 3.09 -1.16
N GLY A 50 -1.91 3.75 -1.93
CA GLY A 50 -1.51 4.58 -3.06
C GLY A 50 -0.58 5.72 -2.66
N ILE A 51 -0.88 6.42 -1.56
CA ILE A 51 -0.01 7.49 -1.02
C ILE A 51 1.34 6.92 -0.58
N LEU A 52 1.35 5.79 0.13
CA LEU A 52 2.56 5.13 0.60
C LEU A 52 3.44 4.65 -0.57
N GLY A 53 2.84 4.05 -1.59
CA GLY A 53 3.53 3.64 -2.81
C GLY A 53 4.11 4.83 -3.57
N TYR A 54 3.36 5.93 -3.68
CA TYR A 54 3.84 7.17 -4.29
C TYR A 54 5.03 7.75 -3.51
N LEU A 55 4.95 7.82 -2.18
CA LEU A 55 6.01 8.31 -1.32
C LEU A 55 7.28 7.44 -1.42
N SER A 56 7.12 6.11 -1.40
CA SER A 56 8.25 5.20 -1.60
C SER A 56 8.89 5.37 -2.98
N TRP A 57 8.07 5.59 -4.03
CA TRP A 57 8.56 5.84 -5.38
C TRP A 57 9.31 7.17 -5.52
N THR A 58 8.80 8.26 -4.94
CA THR A 58 9.48 9.56 -4.98
C THR A 58 10.83 9.49 -4.28
N VAL A 59 10.89 8.85 -3.11
CA VAL A 59 12.15 8.63 -2.38
C VAL A 59 13.13 7.81 -3.20
N MET A 60 12.69 6.74 -3.87
CA MET A 60 13.58 5.96 -4.75
C MET A 60 14.06 6.74 -5.98
N LYS A 61 13.20 7.57 -6.58
CA LYS A 61 13.54 8.39 -7.75
C LYS A 61 14.55 9.49 -7.41
N GLU A 62 14.40 10.10 -6.24
CA GLU A 62 15.24 11.19 -5.76
C GLU A 62 16.60 10.70 -5.24
N ASN A 63 16.69 9.41 -4.87
CA ASN A 63 17.90 8.76 -4.38
C ASN A 63 18.56 7.81 -5.42
N LYS A 64 18.21 7.96 -6.70
CA LYS A 64 18.86 7.30 -7.82
C LYS A 64 19.90 8.23 -8.44
#